data_AF-A0A8T3WE90-F1
#
_entry.id   AF-A0A8T3WE90-F1
#
_cell.length_a   1.000
_cell.length_b   1.000
_cell.length_c   1.000
_cell.angle_alpha   90.00
_cell.angle_beta   90.00
_cell.angle_gamma   90.00
#
_symmetry.space_group_name_H-M   'P 1'
#
loop_
_entity.id
_entity.type
_entity.pdbx_description
1 polymer ?
#
loop_
_entity_poly.entity_id
_entity_poly.type
_entity_poly.pdbx_seq_one_letter_code
_entity_poly.pdbx_strand_id
1 'polypeptide(L)' 'MKYLLTKGEISELINDSGGGLSGEVYLVKHKDKKYILRKCKNIQRAKKYEFVSSKFEKYGFLPKFLG' A
#
# COMPACT_ATOMS: atom_id res chain seq x y z
N MET A 1 7.56 -8.16 -4.97
CA MET A 1 6.24 -7.56 -5.26
C MET A 1 5.73 -7.71 -6.70
N LYS A 2 6.59 -7.89 -7.72
CA LYS A 2 6.19 -7.95 -9.16
C LYS A 2 5.09 -8.98 -9.49
N TYR A 3 5.08 -10.14 -8.84
CA TYR A 3 4.06 -11.19 -9.05
C TYR A 3 2.68 -10.88 -8.42
N LEU A 4 2.64 -10.12 -7.33
CA LEU A 4 1.38 -9.72 -6.67
C LEU A 4 0.64 -8.67 -7.49
N LEU A 5 1.39 -7.74 -8.10
CA LEU A 5 0.85 -6.70 -8.96
C LEU A 5 0.39 -7.24 -10.33
N THR A 6 0.93 -8.36 -10.79
CA THR A 6 0.57 -8.97 -12.08
C THR A 6 -0.46 -10.09 -11.98
N LYS A 7 -0.51 -10.83 -10.85
CA LYS A 7 -1.42 -11.98 -10.66
C LYS A 7 -2.46 -11.80 -9.56
N GLY A 8 -2.42 -10.69 -8.81
CA GLY A 8 -3.43 -10.37 -7.82
C GLY A 8 -4.68 -9.81 -8.48
N GLU A 9 -5.85 -10.14 -7.94
CA GLU A 9 -7.07 -9.44 -8.32
C GLU A 9 -7.03 -8.07 -7.63
N ILE A 10 -6.87 -7.02 -8.44
CA ILE A 10 -6.87 -5.63 -7.96
C ILE A 10 -8.33 -5.21 -7.90
N SER A 11 -8.90 -5.23 -6.69
CA SER A 11 -10.19 -4.59 -6.44
C SER A 11 -9.95 -3.11 -6.15
N GLU A 12 -10.56 -2.24 -6.95
CA GLU A 12 -10.56 -0.80 -6.70
C GLU A 12 -11.26 -0.54 -5.35
N LEU A 13 -10.57 0.14 -4.44
CA LEU A 13 -11.21 0.59 -3.20
C LEU A 13 -11.98 1.86 -3.53
N ILE A 14 -13.29 1.75 -3.35
CA ILE A 14 -14.27 2.84 -3.46
C ILE A 14 -13.74 4.05 -2.70
N ASN A 15 -13.53 5.16 -3.41
CA ASN A 15 -13.00 6.37 -2.84
C ASN A 15 -14.09 7.44 -2.78
N ASP A 16 -14.79 7.52 -1.65
CA ASP A 16 -15.53 8.74 -1.32
C ASP A 16 -14.76 9.62 -0.32
N SER A 17 -13.74 9.11 0.39
CA SER A 17 -12.96 9.92 1.38
C SER A 17 -11.60 9.32 1.82
N GLY A 18 -11.07 8.28 1.17
CA GLY A 18 -10.14 7.32 1.80
C GLY A 18 -8.70 7.29 1.30
N GLY A 19 -8.09 8.42 0.94
CA GLY A 19 -6.76 8.46 0.28
C GLY A 19 -5.56 8.91 1.14
N GLY A 20 -5.79 9.53 2.31
CA GLY A 20 -4.73 10.11 3.15
C GLY A 20 -3.64 10.89 2.36
N LEU A 21 -2.42 10.94 2.90
CA LEU A 21 -1.26 11.66 2.31
C LEU A 21 -0.78 11.15 0.93
N SER A 22 -1.24 9.97 0.47
CA SER A 22 -0.74 9.30 -0.75
C SER A 22 -1.65 9.42 -1.97
N GLY A 23 -2.97 9.62 -1.78
CA GLY A 23 -3.92 9.94 -2.85
C GLY A 23 -4.72 8.76 -3.39
N GLU A 24 -4.15 7.55 -3.49
CA GLU A 24 -4.87 6.37 -3.97
C GLU A 24 -4.45 5.11 -3.20
N VAL A 25 -5.44 4.34 -2.76
CA VAL A 25 -5.26 3.08 -2.03
C VAL A 25 -6.07 2.01 -2.74
N TYR A 26 -5.45 0.88 -3.07
CA TYR A 26 -6.09 -0.27 -3.72
C TYR A 26 -5.98 -1.50 -2.84
N LEU A 27 -7.03 -2.33 -2.82
CA LEU A 27 -7.01 -3.61 -2.14
C LEU A 27 -6.65 -4.68 -3.16
N VAL A 28 -5.52 -5.34 -2.96
CA VAL A 28 -5.10 -6.48 -3.78
C VAL A 28 -5.38 -7.76 -3.01
N LYS A 29 -6.12 -8.69 -3.60
CA LYS A 29 -6.38 -10.02 -3.02
C LYS A 29 -5.55 -11.07 -3.76
N HIS A 30 -4.84 -11.91 -3.01
CA HIS A 30 -4.08 -13.02 -3.59
C HIS A 30 -3.91 -14.15 -2.57
N LYS A 31 -4.30 -15.38 -2.94
CA LYS A 31 -4.15 -16.59 -2.11
C LYS A 31 -4.64 -16.39 -0.66
N ASP A 32 -5.89 -15.94 -0.53
CA ASP A 32 -6.58 -15.63 0.74
C ASP A 32 -5.96 -14.51 1.60
N LYS A 33 -4.92 -13.85 1.10
CA LYS A 33 -4.30 -12.69 1.75
C LYS A 33 -4.77 -11.40 1.10
N LYS A 34 -5.00 -10.39 1.94
CA LYS A 34 -5.36 -9.03 1.56
C LYS A 34 -4.13 -8.13 1.68
N TYR A 35 -3.89 -7.34 0.66
CA TYR A 35 -2.77 -6.41 0.58
C TYR A 35 -3.26 -5.02 0.26
N ILE A 36 -2.59 -4.02 0.82
CA ILE A 36 -2.87 -2.61 0.53
C ILE A 36 -1.78 -2.11 -0.40
N LEU A 37 -2.17 -1.76 -1.63
CA LEU A 37 -1.32 -1.09 -2.59
C LEU A 37 -1.58 0.41 -2.52
N ARG A 38 -0.54 1.21 -2.28
CA ARG A 38 -0.63 2.67 -2.29
C ARG A 38 0.08 3.22 -3.50
N LYS A 39 -0.65 3.94 -4.34
CA LYS A 39 -0.04 4.67 -5.46
C LYS A 39 0.26 6.09 -4.99
N CYS A 40 1.51 6.51 -5.21
CA CYS A 40 1.98 7.82 -4.80
C CYS A 40 2.11 8.73 -6.02
N LYS A 41 1.76 10.02 -5.86
CA LYS A 41 1.87 11.03 -6.92
C LYS A 41 3.30 11.17 -7.49
N ASN A 42 4.33 10.96 -6.67
CA ASN A 42 5.72 11.02 -7.11
C ASN A 42 6.63 10.11 -6.25
N ILE A 43 7.87 9.92 -6.73
CA ILE A 43 8.86 9.04 -6.09
C ILE A 43 9.30 9.52 -4.71
N GLN A 44 9.34 10.84 -4.47
CA GLN A 44 9.67 11.43 -3.17
C GLN A 44 8.60 11.07 -2.12
N ARG A 45 7.33 11.13 -2.55
CA ARG A 45 6.12 10.51 -2.00
C ARG A 45 6.39 9.12 -1.44
N ALA A 46 6.71 8.23 -2.38
CA ALA A 46 6.92 6.82 -2.13
C ALA A 46 8.05 6.58 -1.12
N LYS A 47 9.22 7.22 -1.32
CA LYS A 47 10.37 7.09 -0.41
C LYS A 47 10.07 7.57 1.01
N LYS A 48 9.33 8.69 1.16
CA LYS A 48 8.92 9.17 2.48
C LYS A 48 7.98 8.19 3.16
N TYR A 49 7.02 7.61 2.42
CA TYR A 49 6.09 6.62 2.96
C TYR A 49 6.80 5.32 3.34
N GLU A 50 7.74 4.85 2.52
CA GLU A 50 8.61 3.71 2.81
C GLU A 50 9.37 3.92 4.12
N PHE A 51 10.05 5.06 4.27
CA PHE A 51 10.78 5.40 5.49
C PHE A 51 9.88 5.39 6.74
N VAL A 52 8.71 6.03 6.66
CA VAL A 52 7.73 6.06 7.75
C VAL A 52 7.24 4.64 8.05
N SER A 53 6.86 3.87 7.03
CA SER A 53 6.34 2.52 7.20
C SER A 53 7.35 1.62 7.90
N SER A 54 8.61 1.59 7.44
CA SER A 54 9.66 0.80 8.08
C SER A 54 9.97 1.25 9.51
N LYS A 55 9.93 2.56 9.78
CA LYS A 55 10.22 3.10 11.13
C LYS A 55 9.12 2.78 12.14
N PHE A 56 7.87 2.70 11.72
CA PHE A 56 6.73 2.45 12.60
C PHE A 56 6.27 0.98 12.61
N GLU A 57 6.61 0.19 11.59
CA GLU A 57 6.39 -1.27 11.56
C GLU A 57 7.03 -1.95 12.77
N LYS A 58 8.27 -1.57 13.11
CA LYS A 58 8.99 -2.15 14.27
C LYS A 58 8.31 -1.89 15.62
N TYR A 59 7.39 -0.94 15.70
CA TYR A 59 6.61 -0.64 16.90
C TYR A 59 5.19 -1.22 16.83
N GLY A 60 4.85 -1.98 15.78
CA GLY A 60 3.50 -2.49 15.56
C GLY A 60 2.45 -1.42 15.25
N PHE A 61 2.86 -0.16 15.03
CA PHE A 61 1.96 0.96 14.82
C PHE A 61 1.43 1.03 13.38
N LEU A 62 2.23 0.56 12.41
CA LEU A 62 1.83 0.43 11.01
C LEU A 62 1.87 -1.03 10.54
N PRO A 63 1.05 -1.40 9.53
CA PRO A 63 1.12 -2.72 8.90
C PRO A 63 2.51 -3.02 8.34
N LYS A 64 2.83 -4.31 8.25
CA LYS A 64 4.06 -4.81 7.61
C LYS A 64 4.21 -4.23 6.21
N PHE A 65 5.34 -3.57 5.97
CA PHE A 65 5.69 -3.04 4.66
C PHE A 65 6.30 -4.15 3.78
N LEU A 66 5.90 -4.21 2.51
CA LEU A 66 6.26 -5.33 1.61
C LEU A 66 7.21 -4.96 0.47
N GLY A 67 7.58 -3.68 0.32
CA GLY A 67 8.58 -3.22 -0.66
C GLY A 67 8.02 -2.99 -2.05
#